data_AF-A0A3A9GER2-F1
#
_entry.id   AF-A0A3A9GER2-F1
#
_cell.length_a   1.000
_cell.length_b   1.000
_cell.length_c   1.000
_cell.angle_alpha   90.00
_cell.angle_beta   90.00
_cell.angle_gamma   90.00
#
_symmetry.space_group_name_H-M   'P 1'
#
loop_
_entity.id
_entity.type
_entity.pdbx_description
1 polymer ?
#
loop_
_entity_poly.entity_id
_entity_poly.type
_entity_poly.pdbx_seq_one_letter_code
_entity_poly.pdbx_strand_id
1 'polypeptide(L)'
;MLIGRGKQLIESRKNFTIRLSDEEREQVGHDARVNNMKASDYVRYLIIHAGKADTSFAYDRRDLLRQISGLCNNYNQMTKTANGCGYVFDRTMKDANHLMEQIKEKMKELADKWR
;
A
#
# COMPACT_ATOMS: atom_id res chain seq x y z
N MET A 1 -47.08 -6.57 40.27
CA MET A 1 -46.49 -6.85 38.96
C MET A 1 -45.06 -6.29 38.98
N LEU A 2 -44.04 -7.13 39.16
CA LEU A 2 -42.64 -6.71 39.25
C LEU A 2 -42.00 -6.84 37.86
N ILE A 3 -41.84 -5.71 37.17
CA ILE A 3 -41.16 -5.66 35.87
C ILE A 3 -39.65 -5.61 36.15
N GLY A 4 -39.01 -6.77 36.12
CA GLY A 4 -37.56 -6.88 36.20
C GLY A 4 -36.92 -6.24 34.97
N ARG A 5 -36.03 -5.25 35.17
CA ARG A 5 -35.18 -4.71 34.12
C ARG A 5 -34.31 -5.85 33.58
N GLY A 6 -34.54 -6.25 32.33
CA GLY A 6 -33.66 -7.19 31.63
C GLY A 6 -32.23 -6.64 31.63
N LYS A 7 -31.31 -7.36 32.27
CA LYS A 7 -29.88 -7.05 32.17
C LYS A 7 -29.49 -7.22 30.69
N GLN A 8 -29.04 -6.13 30.05
CA GLN A 8 -28.34 -6.23 28.78
C GLN A 8 -27.20 -7.25 28.94
N LEU A 9 -27.22 -8.29 28.13
CA LEU A 9 -26.12 -9.24 27.98
C LEU A 9 -24.94 -8.48 27.36
N ILE A 10 -24.15 -7.81 28.19
CA ILE A 10 -22.84 -7.30 27.80
C ILE A 10 -21.94 -8.53 27.71
N GLU A 11 -21.52 -8.90 26.50
CA GLU A 11 -20.55 -9.97 26.32
C GLU A 11 -19.30 -9.67 27.17
N SER A 12 -18.88 -10.64 27.99
CA SER A 12 -17.72 -10.43 28.87
C SER A 12 -16.49 -10.21 28.00
N ARG A 13 -15.76 -9.11 28.24
CA ARG A 13 -14.50 -8.85 27.52
C ARG A 13 -13.52 -10.00 27.76
N LYS A 14 -12.93 -10.52 26.69
CA LYS A 14 -11.88 -11.53 26.73
C LYS A 14 -10.51 -10.88 26.60
N ASN A 15 -9.52 -11.47 27.26
CA ASN A 15 -8.13 -11.00 27.17
C ASN A 15 -7.53 -11.39 25.81
N PHE A 16 -6.74 -10.48 25.25
CA PHE A 16 -5.93 -10.70 24.05
C PHE A 16 -4.53 -10.14 24.34
N THR A 17 -3.50 -10.97 24.18
CA THR A 17 -2.11 -10.60 24.48
C THR A 17 -1.34 -10.44 23.18
N ILE A 18 -0.72 -9.27 22.99
CA ILE A 18 0.19 -8.99 21.88
C ILE A 18 1.61 -8.88 22.45
N ARG A 19 2.58 -9.53 21.82
CA ARG A 19 4.01 -9.32 22.13
C ARG A 19 4.53 -8.21 21.22
N LEU A 20 5.19 -7.22 21.81
CA LEU A 20 5.75 -6.07 21.11
C LEU A 20 7.26 -6.00 21.40
N SER A 21 8.02 -5.50 20.46
CA SER A 21 9.37 -4.99 20.71
C SER A 21 9.31 -3.73 21.58
N ASP A 22 10.47 -3.31 22.10
CA ASP A 22 10.54 -2.06 22.89
C ASP A 22 10.17 -0.84 22.05
N GLU A 23 10.59 -0.81 20.78
CA GLU A 23 10.27 0.26 19.82
C GLU A 23 8.77 0.32 19.52
N GLU A 24 8.14 -0.83 19.22
CA GLU A 24 6.71 -0.90 18.98
C GLU A 24 5.90 -0.45 20.21
N ARG A 25 6.37 -0.81 21.41
CA ARG A 25 5.74 -0.40 22.67
C ARG A 25 5.88 1.10 22.92
N GLU A 26 7.04 1.68 22.64
CA GLU A 26 7.26 3.12 22.75
C GLU A 26 6.35 3.88 21.77
N GLN A 27 6.25 3.42 20.52
CA GLN A 27 5.40 4.01 19.50
C GLN A 27 3.91 3.99 19.92
N VAL A 28 3.40 2.84 20.37
CA VAL A 28 2.01 2.74 20.85
C VAL A 28 1.77 3.67 22.04
N GLY A 29 2.74 3.80 22.96
CA GLY A 29 2.66 4.70 24.10
C GLY A 29 2.66 6.18 23.70
N HIS A 30 3.50 6.53 22.73
CA HIS A 30 3.57 7.87 22.16
C HIS A 30 2.25 8.24 21.49
N ASP A 31 1.74 7.41 20.59
CA ASP A 31 0.53 7.72 19.81
C ASP A 31 -0.71 7.77 20.69
N ALA A 32 -0.81 6.87 21.67
CA ALA A 32 -1.88 6.92 22.64
C ALA A 32 -1.86 8.24 23.43
N ARG A 33 -0.67 8.71 23.85
CA ARG A 33 -0.51 9.98 24.57
C ARG A 33 -0.88 11.18 23.70
N VAL A 34 -0.44 11.21 22.44
CA VAL A 34 -0.80 12.27 21.48
C VAL A 34 -2.32 12.36 21.29
N ASN A 35 -3.00 11.21 21.33
CA ASN A 35 -4.45 11.13 21.22
C ASN A 35 -5.20 11.25 22.57
N ASN A 36 -4.51 11.53 23.68
CA ASN A 36 -5.09 11.59 25.04
C ASN A 36 -5.80 10.30 25.48
N MET A 37 -5.26 9.14 25.09
CA MET A 37 -5.81 7.82 25.38
C MET A 37 -4.83 6.97 26.20
N LYS A 38 -5.35 5.96 26.91
CA LYS A 38 -4.52 4.85 27.39
C LYS A 38 -4.13 3.96 26.22
N ALA A 39 -2.95 3.35 26.24
CA ALA A 39 -2.47 2.45 25.20
C ALA A 39 -3.50 1.35 24.83
N SER A 40 -4.15 0.75 25.83
CA SER A 40 -5.18 -0.28 25.61
C SER A 40 -6.46 0.26 24.97
N ASP A 41 -6.82 1.52 25.22
CA ASP A 41 -7.97 2.18 24.61
C ASP A 41 -7.63 2.62 23.18
N TYR A 42 -6.41 3.10 22.95
CA TYR A 42 -5.89 3.44 21.62
C TYR A 42 -5.85 2.20 20.71
N VAL A 43 -5.23 1.10 21.14
CA VAL A 43 -5.19 -0.15 20.36
C VAL A 43 -6.60 -0.66 20.06
N ARG A 44 -7.52 -0.60 21.04
CA ARG A 44 -8.92 -1.00 20.81
C ARG A 44 -9.63 -0.08 19.83
N TYR A 45 -9.39 1.22 19.92
CA TYR A 45 -9.92 2.19 18.98
C TYR A 45 -9.46 1.87 17.57
N LEU A 46 -8.17 1.57 17.38
CA LEU A 46 -7.63 1.15 16.09
C LEU A 46 -8.29 -0.13 15.59
N ILE A 47 -8.42 -1.16 16.42
CA ILE A 47 -9.06 -2.44 16.03
C ILE A 47 -10.51 -2.23 15.54
N ILE A 48 -11.25 -1.29 16.14
CA ILE A 48 -12.66 -1.06 15.83
C ILE A 48 -12.84 -0.05 14.68
N HIS A 49 -11.96 0.97 14.58
CA HIS A 49 -12.20 2.15 13.76
C HIS A 49 -11.12 2.44 12.70
N ALA A 50 -9.90 1.89 12.81
CA ALA A 50 -8.82 2.20 11.85
C ALA A 50 -9.01 1.58 10.46
N GLY A 51 -10.16 0.95 10.21
CA GLY A 51 -10.44 0.26 8.96
C GLY A 51 -9.67 -1.05 8.82
N LYS A 52 -9.74 -1.66 7.64
CA LYS A 52 -8.97 -2.87 7.32
C LYS A 52 -7.56 -2.47 6.89
N ALA A 53 -6.55 -3.19 7.36
CA ALA A 53 -5.21 -3.07 6.81
C ALA A 53 -5.26 -3.38 5.31
N ASP A 54 -4.84 -2.44 4.47
CA ASP A 54 -4.73 -2.65 3.03
C ASP A 54 -3.48 -3.47 2.72
N THR A 55 -3.67 -4.78 2.60
CA THR A 55 -2.61 -5.71 2.21
C THR A 55 -2.39 -5.75 0.70
N SER A 56 -3.31 -5.21 -0.10
CA SER A 56 -3.18 -5.13 -1.57
C SER A 56 -2.18 -4.06 -1.99
N PHE A 57 -2.00 -3.03 -1.18
CA PHE A 57 -1.11 -1.91 -1.45
C PHE A 57 0.35 -2.31 -1.72
N ALA A 58 0.87 -3.34 -1.05
CA ALA A 58 2.23 -3.84 -1.32
C ALA A 58 2.29 -4.68 -2.60
N TYR A 59 1.22 -5.44 -2.90
CA TYR A 59 1.11 -6.28 -4.08
C TYR A 59 0.97 -5.43 -5.35
N ASP A 60 0.07 -4.45 -5.34
CA ASP A 60 -0.17 -3.51 -6.44
C ASP A 60 1.09 -2.73 -6.81
N ARG A 61 1.88 -2.33 -5.81
CA ARG A 61 3.17 -1.65 -6.04
C ARG A 61 4.19 -2.55 -6.72
N ARG A 62 4.29 -3.82 -6.29
CA ARG A 62 5.17 -4.78 -6.98
C ARG A 62 4.72 -5.03 -8.41
N ASP A 63 3.41 -5.11 -8.64
CA ASP A 63 2.89 -5.34 -9.98
C ASP A 63 3.15 -4.15 -10.92
N LEU A 64 2.97 -2.91 -10.43
CA LEU A 64 3.30 -1.71 -11.20
C LEU A 64 4.79 -1.61 -11.53
N LEU A 65 5.67 -1.88 -10.58
CA LEU A 65 7.11 -1.91 -10.82
C LEU A 65 7.50 -2.97 -11.86
N ARG A 66 6.87 -4.14 -11.81
CA ARG A 66 7.05 -5.21 -12.81
C ARG A 66 6.62 -4.75 -14.21
N GLN A 67 5.47 -4.09 -14.33
CA GLN A 67 4.99 -3.54 -15.60
C GLN A 67 5.97 -2.50 -16.17
N ILE A 68 6.44 -1.55 -15.35
CA ILE A 68 7.43 -0.54 -15.73
C ILE A 68 8.73 -1.20 -16.21
N SER A 69 9.24 -2.19 -15.46
CA SER A 69 10.46 -2.91 -15.85
C SER A 69 10.30 -3.62 -17.20
N GLY A 70 9.12 -4.20 -17.47
CA GLY A 70 8.82 -4.82 -18.77
C GLY A 70 8.87 -3.82 -19.92
N LEU A 71 8.24 -2.65 -19.73
CA LEU A 71 8.26 -1.58 -20.72
C LEU A 71 9.69 -1.06 -20.98
N CYS A 72 10.47 -0.80 -19.93
CA CYS A 72 11.86 -0.37 -20.06
C CYS A 72 12.71 -1.41 -20.82
N ASN A 73 12.49 -2.70 -20.56
CA ASN A 73 13.17 -3.77 -21.28
C ASN A 73 12.81 -3.80 -22.78
N ASN A 74 11.54 -3.57 -23.12
CA ASN A 74 11.10 -3.48 -24.51
C ASN A 74 11.74 -2.28 -25.22
N TYR A 75 11.77 -1.12 -24.58
CA TYR A 75 12.45 0.07 -25.10
C TYR A 75 13.95 -0.18 -25.31
N ASN A 76 14.61 -0.83 -24.35
CA ASN A 76 16.03 -1.19 -24.45
C ASN A 76 16.30 -2.18 -25.61
N GLN A 77 15.38 -3.09 -25.90
CA GLN A 77 15.50 -3.98 -27.06
C GLN A 77 15.40 -3.19 -28.38
N MET A 78 14.43 -2.28 -28.49
CA MET A 78 14.27 -1.46 -29.70
C MET A 78 15.50 -0.60 -29.99
N THR A 79 16.09 0.01 -28.96
CA THR A 79 17.31 0.82 -29.10
C THR A 79 18.51 -0.02 -29.52
N LYS A 80 18.68 -1.23 -28.97
CA LYS A 80 19.73 -2.17 -29.41
C LYS A 80 19.55 -2.61 -30.86
N THR A 81 18.32 -2.93 -31.28
CA THR A 81 18.02 -3.28 -32.68
C THR A 81 18.32 -2.13 -33.62
N ALA A 82 17.89 -0.91 -33.29
CA ALA A 82 18.18 0.31 -34.04
C ALA A 82 19.69 0.56 -34.19
N ASN A 83 20.44 0.47 -33.08
CA ASN A 83 21.89 0.67 -33.09
C ASN A 83 22.63 -0.42 -33.88
N GLY A 84 22.12 -1.66 -33.86
CA GLY A 84 22.71 -2.78 -34.61
C GLY A 84 22.46 -2.72 -36.12
N CYS A 85 21.34 -2.15 -36.55
CA CYS A 85 21.00 -2.02 -37.98
C CYS A 85 21.63 -0.79 -38.64
N GLY A 86 22.05 0.23 -37.88
CA GLY A 86 22.65 1.46 -38.42
C GLY A 86 21.64 2.45 -39.03
N TYR A 87 20.34 2.15 -38.96
CA TYR A 87 19.25 3.01 -39.37
C TYR A 87 18.01 2.73 -38.51
N VAL A 88 17.14 3.72 -38.35
CA VAL A 88 15.89 3.60 -37.58
C VAL A 88 14.71 3.89 -38.50
N PHE A 89 13.76 2.97 -38.58
CA PHE A 89 12.52 3.20 -39.32
C PHE A 89 11.61 4.15 -38.54
N ASP A 90 10.87 5.00 -39.26
CA ASP A 90 9.83 5.88 -38.69
C ASP A 90 8.83 5.12 -37.80
N ARG A 91 8.49 3.89 -38.20
CA ARG A 91 7.61 3.01 -37.41
C ARG A 91 8.24 2.65 -36.06
N THR A 92 9.53 2.32 -36.04
CA THR A 92 10.27 2.02 -34.80
C THR A 92 10.35 3.24 -33.89
N MET A 93 10.51 4.45 -34.44
CA MET A 93 10.44 5.69 -33.64
C MET A 93 9.05 5.94 -33.06
N LYS A 94 7.98 5.71 -33.84
CA LYS A 94 6.60 5.84 -33.33
C LYS A 94 6.33 4.85 -32.20
N ASP A 95 6.73 3.59 -32.37
CA ASP A 95 6.57 2.55 -31.35
C ASP A 95 7.36 2.88 -30.08
N ALA A 96 8.57 3.43 -30.21
CA ALA A 96 9.41 3.81 -29.06
C ALA A 96 8.83 5.00 -28.29
N ASN A 97 8.31 6.00 -28.99
CA ASN A 97 7.61 7.14 -28.39
C ASN A 97 6.34 6.69 -27.66
N HIS A 98 5.60 5.74 -28.23
CA HIS A 98 4.42 5.18 -27.58
C HIS A 98 4.79 4.42 -26.30
N LEU A 99 5.86 3.62 -26.33
CA LEU A 99 6.39 2.92 -25.16
C LEU A 99 6.83 3.89 -24.06
N MET A 100 7.46 5.01 -24.44
CA MET A 100 7.88 6.05 -23.50
C MET A 100 6.68 6.72 -22.81
N GLU A 101 5.59 7.01 -23.54
CA GLU A 101 4.37 7.53 -22.91
C GLU A 101 3.75 6.51 -21.93
N GLN A 102 3.72 5.22 -22.27
CA GLN A 102 3.24 4.18 -21.34
C GLN A 102 4.10 4.10 -20.06
N ILE A 103 5.43 4.19 -20.18
CA ILE A 103 6.33 4.22 -19.02
C ILE A 103 6.00 5.41 -18.13
N LYS A 104 5.84 6.60 -18.73
CA LYS A 104 5.54 7.84 -18.03
C LYS A 104 4.17 7.80 -17.32
N GLU A 105 3.15 7.23 -17.95
CA GLU A 105 1.84 7.04 -17.34
C GLU A 105 1.91 6.08 -16.13
N LYS A 106 2.60 4.95 -16.27
CA LYS A 106 2.76 3.98 -15.17
C LYS A 106 3.58 4.54 -14.01
N MET A 107 4.60 5.35 -14.30
CA MET A 107 5.37 6.06 -13.27
C MET A 107 4.52 7.07 -12.50
N LYS A 108 3.60 7.78 -13.17
CA LYS A 108 2.64 8.67 -12.49
C LYS A 108 1.70 7.88 -11.60
N GLU A 109 1.13 6.78 -12.10
CA GLU A 109 0.27 5.90 -11.31
C GLU A 109 0.99 5.38 -10.04
N LEU A 110 2.26 4.99 -10.17
CA LEU A 110 3.09 4.58 -9.05
C LEU A 110 3.32 5.71 -8.04
N ALA A 111 3.61 6.93 -8.51
CA ALA A 111 3.85 8.09 -7.66
C ALA A 111 2.58 8.53 -6.90
N ASP A 112 1.43 8.50 -7.56
CA ASP A 112 0.15 8.82 -6.93
C ASP A 112 -0.24 7.78 -5.87
N LYS A 113 0.01 6.50 -6.15
CA LYS A 113 -0.13 5.40 -5.19
C LYS A 113 0.96 5.40 -4.11
N TRP A 114 1.97 6.25 -4.16
CA TRP A 114 3.01 6.31 -3.12
C TRP A 114 2.72 7.36 -2.03
N ARG A 115 1.70 8.21 -2.22
CA ARG A 115 1.22 9.18 -1.23
C ARG A 115 0.28 8.54 -0.22
#